data_AF-X0XK64-F1
#
_entry.id   AF-X0XK64-F1
#
_cell.length_a   1.000
_cell.length_b   1.000
_cell.length_c   1.000
_cell.angle_alpha   90.00
_cell.angle_beta   90.00
_cell.angle_gamma   90.00
#
_symmetry.space_group_name_H-M   'P 1'
#
loop_
_entity.id
_entity.type
_entity.pdbx_description
1 polymer ?
#
loop_
_entity_poly.entity_id
_entity_poly.type
_entity_poly.pdbx_seq_one_letter_code
_entity_poly.pdbx_strand_id
1 'polypeptide(L)' 'MKNKLYLILIFTFLIIIMMDVSVFAHKVNVFAYIEGGKIYTESYFNDGKKCINSEIEV' A
#
# COMPACT_ATOMS: atom_id res chain seq x y z
N MET A 1 -41.05 -11.68 -6.78
CA MET A 1 -39.78 -12.36 -6.40
C MET A 1 -38.54 -11.59 -6.87
N LYS A 2 -38.50 -11.12 -8.12
CA LYS A 2 -37.36 -10.36 -8.68
C LYS A 2 -36.96 -9.12 -7.86
N ASN A 3 -37.92 -8.34 -7.36
CA ASN A 3 -37.63 -7.14 -6.56
C ASN A 3 -36.91 -7.47 -5.23
N LYS A 4 -37.26 -8.60 -4.60
CA LYS A 4 -36.56 -9.08 -3.40
C LYS A 4 -35.13 -9.53 -3.73
N LEU A 5 -34.92 -10.15 -4.89
CA LEU A 5 -33.60 -10.54 -5.38
C LEU A 5 -32.70 -9.32 -5.63
N TYR A 6 -33.21 -8.27 -6.27
CA TYR A 6 -32.45 -7.02 -6.47
C TYR A 6 -32.06 -6.36 -5.16
N LEU A 7 -32.98 -6.36 -4.19
CA LEU A 7 -32.74 -5.78 -2.87
C LEU A 7 -31.63 -6.54 -2.12
N ILE A 8 -31.63 -7.88 -2.20
CA ILE A 8 -30.57 -8.72 -1.66
C ILE A 8 -29.23 -8.42 -2.34
N LEU A 9 -29.20 -8.31 -3.68
CA LEU A 9 -27.98 -8.01 -4.44
C LEU A 9 -27.38 -6.64 -4.08
N ILE A 10 -28.23 -5.61 -3.96
CA ILE A 10 -27.82 -4.27 -3.53
C ILE A 10 -27.26 -4.32 -2.12
N PHE A 11 -27.92 -5.04 -1.22
CA PHE A 11 -27.47 -5.14 0.18
C PHE A 11 -26.12 -5.86 0.29
N THR A 12 -25.93 -6.96 -0.45
CA THR A 12 -24.65 -7.66 -0.53
C THR A 12 -23.53 -6.78 -1.10
N PHE A 13 -23.83 -6.00 -2.15
CA PHE A 13 -22.87 -5.07 -2.74
C PHE A 13 -22.44 -3.97 -1.76
N LEU A 14 -23.40 -3.40 -1.02
CA LEU A 14 -23.11 -2.39 0.00
C LEU A 14 -22.25 -2.95 1.13
N ILE A 15 -22.51 -4.19 1.56
CA ILE A 15 -21.69 -4.88 2.57
C ILE A 15 -20.23 -5.03 2.08
N ILE A 16 -20.03 -5.43 0.81
CA ILE A 16 -18.69 -5.59 0.24
C ILE A 16 -17.93 -4.26 0.18
N ILE A 17 -18.59 -3.16 -0.17
CA ILE A 17 -17.95 -1.83 -0.21
C ILE A 17 -17.54 -1.34 1.19
N MET A 18 -18.32 -1.68 2.21
CA MET A 18 -18.04 -1.28 3.60
C MET A 18 -16.95 -2.13 4.26
N MET A 19 -16.44 -3.17 3.59
CA MET A 19 -15.32 -3.95 4.12
C MET A 19 -14.01 -3.17 3.93
N ASP A 20 -13.52 -2.58 5.01
CA ASP A 20 -12.15 -2.07 5.07
C ASP A 20 -11.16 -3.23 5.05
N VAL A 21 -10.56 -3.48 3.89
CA VAL A 21 -9.42 -4.40 3.80
C VAL A 21 -8.19 -3.65 4.28
N SER A 22 -7.53 -4.18 5.32
CA SER A 22 -6.22 -3.68 5.73
C SER A 22 -5.23 -3.86 4.57
N VAL A 23 -5.00 -2.78 3.82
CA VAL A 23 -3.87 -2.72 2.91
C VAL A 23 -2.64 -2.59 3.77
N PHE A 24 -1.86 -3.67 3.87
CA PHE A 24 -0.53 -3.60 4.47
C PHE A 24 0.29 -2.66 3.59
N ALA A 25 0.43 -1.40 4.00
CA ALA A 25 1.47 -0.55 3.46
C ALA A 25 2.77 -1.35 3.56
N HIS A 26 3.42 -1.58 2.41
CA HIS A 26 4.64 -2.37 2.40
C HIS A 26 5.63 -1.69 3.35
N LYS A 27 6.05 -2.38 4.40
CA LYS A 27 7.03 -1.83 5.33
C LYS A 27 8.34 -1.58 4.54
N VAL A 28 8.75 -0.31 4.50
CA VAL A 28 9.99 0.15 3.88
C VAL A 28 11.01 0.49 4.96
N ASN A 29 12.22 0.00 4.80
CA ASN A 29 13.39 0.37 5.59
C ASN A 29 14.24 1.34 4.76
N VAL A 30 14.56 2.51 5.31
CA VAL A 30 15.36 3.54 4.64
C VAL A 30 16.64 3.80 5.44
N PHE A 31 17.78 3.75 4.77
CA PHE A 31 19.09 4.09 5.30
C PHE A 31 19.62 5.32 4.58
N ALA A 32 20.15 6.28 5.33
CA ALA A 32 20.76 7.48 4.77
C ALA A 32 22.08 7.76 5.49
N TYR A 33 23.12 8.06 4.73
CA TYR A 33 24.45 8.31 5.28
C TYR A 33 25.25 9.27 4.39
N ILE A 34 26.29 9.88 4.97
CA ILE A 34 27.17 10.82 4.28
C ILE A 34 28.52 10.16 4.03
N GLU A 35 28.99 10.22 2.80
CA GLU A 35 30.32 9.77 2.41
C GLU A 35 30.93 10.78 1.42
N GLY A 36 32.13 11.29 1.73
CA GLY A 36 32.82 12.25 0.87
C GLY A 36 32.04 13.55 0.59
N GLY A 37 31.17 13.98 1.51
CA GLY A 37 30.31 15.16 1.34
C GLY A 37 29.07 14.91 0.47
N LYS A 38 28.84 13.68 0.02
CA LYS A 38 27.63 13.27 -0.72
C LYS A 38 26.71 12.47 0.19
N ILE A 39 25.40 12.70 0.07
CA ILE A 39 24.37 11.91 0.73
C ILE A 39 24.05 10.69 -0.13
N TYR A 40 24.06 9.53 0.50
CA TYR A 40 23.65 8.26 -0.09
C TYR A 40 22.40 7.78 0.64
N THR A 41 21.51 7.14 -0.12
CA THR A 41 20.28 6.57 0.40
C THR A 41 20.07 5.17 -0.14
N GLU A 42 19.54 4.31 0.71
CA GLU A 42 19.13 2.96 0.32
C GLU A 42 17.75 2.66 0.91
N SER A 43 16.85 2.18 0.05
CA SER A 43 15.46 1.86 0.42
C SER A 43 15.14 0.43 0.04
N TYR A 44 14.68 -0.35 1.01
CA TYR A 44 14.32 -1.75 0.82
C TYR A 44 12.96 -2.07 1.41
N PHE A 45 12.20 -2.94 0.76
CA PHE A 45 11.04 -3.58 1.36
C PHE A 45 11.47 -4.57 2.45
N ASN A 46 10.55 -4.94 3.33
CA ASN A 46 10.81 -5.87 4.42
C ASN A 46 11.19 -7.30 3.95
N ASP A 47 11.02 -7.62 2.67
CA ASP A 47 11.51 -8.86 2.03
C ASP A 47 12.93 -8.72 1.45
N GLY A 48 13.58 -7.56 1.65
CA GLY A 48 14.95 -7.27 1.20
C GLY A 48 15.07 -6.76 -0.23
N LYS A 49 13.97 -6.69 -1.00
CA LYS A 49 14.02 -6.13 -2.36
C LYS A 49 14.18 -4.62 -2.32
N LYS A 50 14.94 -4.07 -3.27
CA LYS A 50 15.03 -2.62 -3.46
C LYS A 50 13.66 -2.04 -3.80
N CYS A 51 13.36 -0.87 -3.25
CA CYS A 51 12.21 -0.09 -3.66
C CYS A 51 12.36 0.35 -5.12
N ILE A 52 11.25 0.33 -5.86
CA ILE A 52 11.18 0.69 -7.28
C ILE A 52 10.30 1.93 -7.40
N ASN A 53 10.68 2.90 -8.23
CA ASN A 53 9.98 4.19 -8.38
C ASN A 53 9.83 4.95 -7.05
N SER A 54 10.83 4.85 -6.18
CA SER A 54 10.88 5.53 -4.88
C SER A 54 11.81 6.75 -4.98
N GLU A 55 11.28 7.85 -5.49
CA GLU A 55 11.97 9.14 -5.51
C GLU A 55 12.21 9.66 -4.09
N ILE A 56 13.38 10.23 -3.86
CA ILE A 56 13.77 10.85 -2.59
C ILE A 56 14.09 12.31 -2.88
N GLU A 57 13.37 13.20 -2.21
CA GLU A 57 13.56 14.66 -2.27
C GLU A 57 14.20 15.13 -0.95
N VAL A 58 15.13 16.08 -1.03
CA VAL A 58 15.92 16.61 0.11
C VAL A 58 15.78 18.13 0.18
#